data_AF-A0A958LTH8-F1
#
_entry.id   AF-A0A958LTH8-F1
#
_cell.length_a   1.000
_cell.length_b   1.000
_cell.length_c   1.000
_cell.angle_alpha   90.00
_cell.angle_beta   90.00
_cell.angle_gamma   90.00
#
_symmetry.space_group_name_H-M   'P 1'
#
loop_
_entity.id
_entity.type
_entity.pdbx_description
1 polymer ?
#
loop_
_entity_poly.entity_id
_entity_poly.type
_entity_poly.pdbx_seq_one_letter_code
_entity_poly.pdbx_strand_id
1 'polypeptide(L)'
;MEVFKSRLNSQSRAYQDNYHKMLELVTSLQDTLQQALSEGDAVYTEKHCQQGKLLARERIAKLLDPESPFLELMPLAGLGQKGV
;
A
#
# COMPACT_ATOMS: atom_id res chain seq x y z
N MET A 1 -30.86 -10.19 -14.26
CA MET A 1 -29.95 -9.58 -13.25
C MET A 1 -30.68 -8.38 -12.70
N GLU A 2 -31.13 -8.42 -11.44
CA GLU A 2 -31.82 -7.26 -10.84
C GLU A 2 -30.82 -6.18 -10.46
N VAL A 3 -31.13 -4.93 -10.80
CA VAL A 3 -30.26 -3.78 -10.53
C VAL A 3 -30.51 -3.28 -9.12
N PHE A 4 -29.46 -3.23 -8.30
CA PHE A 4 -29.53 -2.63 -6.97
C PHE A 4 -29.70 -1.11 -7.09
N LYS A 5 -30.79 -0.57 -6.51
CA LYS A 5 -31.03 0.87 -6.41
C LYS A 5 -30.52 1.39 -5.07
N SER A 6 -29.36 2.04 -5.10
CA SER A 6 -28.83 2.74 -3.94
C SER A 6 -29.76 3.86 -3.50
N ARG A 7 -29.94 4.01 -2.17
CA ARG A 7 -30.68 5.13 -1.55
C ARG A 7 -29.76 6.25 -1.06
N LEU A 8 -28.45 6.13 -1.30
CA LEU A 8 -27.46 7.13 -0.87
C LEU A 8 -27.56 8.39 -1.72
N ASN A 9 -27.55 9.55 -1.06
CA ASN A 9 -27.42 10.84 -1.70
C ASN A 9 -26.00 11.40 -1.46
N SER A 10 -25.18 11.42 -2.51
CA SER A 10 -23.79 11.91 -2.47
C SER A 10 -23.65 13.41 -2.23
N GLN A 11 -24.73 14.18 -2.43
CA GLN A 11 -24.76 15.63 -2.18
C GLN A 11 -25.22 15.98 -0.76
N SER A 12 -25.65 14.98 0.02
CA SER A 12 -26.05 15.22 1.40
C SER A 12 -24.82 15.54 2.26
N ARG A 13 -24.98 16.47 3.22
CA ARG A 13 -23.92 16.82 4.16
C ARG A 13 -23.41 15.60 4.93
N ALA A 14 -24.30 14.73 5.40
CA ALA A 14 -23.92 13.52 6.10
C ALA A 14 -23.04 12.59 5.26
N TYR A 15 -23.31 12.46 3.96
CA TYR A 15 -22.45 11.69 3.06
C TYR A 15 -21.07 12.34 2.92
N GLN A 16 -21.02 13.65 2.72
CA GLN A 16 -19.76 14.40 2.57
C GLN A 16 -18.91 14.28 3.84
N ASP A 17 -19.50 14.46 5.02
CA ASP A 17 -18.81 14.31 6.30
C ASP A 17 -18.22 12.90 6.48
N ASN A 18 -19.00 11.86 6.13
CA ASN A 18 -18.52 10.47 6.19
C ASN A 18 -17.41 10.19 5.18
N TYR A 19 -17.55 10.72 3.96
CA TYR A 19 -16.55 10.60 2.91
C TYR A 19 -15.22 11.23 3.34
N HIS A 20 -15.25 12.45 3.89
CA HIS A 20 -14.05 13.13 4.37
C HIS A 20 -13.36 12.36 5.50
N LYS A 21 -14.11 11.86 6.49
CA LYS A 21 -13.54 11.03 7.56
C LYS A 21 -12.92 9.73 7.04
N MET A 22 -13.56 9.08 6.07
CA MET A 22 -12.99 7.88 5.45
C MET A 22 -11.72 8.22 4.67
N LEU A 23 -11.71 9.34 3.95
CA LEU A 23 -10.56 9.81 3.20
C LEU A 23 -9.35 10.03 4.12
N GLU A 24 -9.54 10.63 5.30
CA GLU A 24 -8.48 10.80 6.30
C GLU A 24 -7.84 9.46 6.72
N LEU A 25 -8.67 8.44 6.95
CA LEU A 25 -8.19 7.09 7.29
C LEU A 25 -7.44 6.43 6.13
N VAL A 26 -7.94 6.59 4.90
CA VAL A 26 -7.29 6.07 3.69
C VAL A 26 -5.93 6.72 3.48
N THR A 27 -5.83 8.04 3.65
CA THR A 27 -4.56 8.76 3.54
C THR A 27 -3.56 8.26 4.59
N SER A 28 -3.99 8.13 5.85
CA SER A 28 -3.13 7.59 6.92
C SER A 28 -2.66 6.16 6.63
N LEU A 29 -3.55 5.31 6.06
CA LEU A 29 -3.18 3.98 5.61
C LEU A 29 -2.14 4.02 4.49
N GLN A 30 -2.31 4.90 3.50
CA GLN A 30 -1.35 5.06 2.40
C GLN A 30 0.02 5.50 2.90
N ASP A 31 0.09 6.45 3.83
CA ASP A 31 1.36 6.87 4.44
C ASP A 31 2.07 5.73 5.18
N THR A 32 1.29 4.92 5.90
CA THR A 32 1.81 3.75 6.62
C THR A 32 2.31 2.68 5.64
N LEU A 33 1.59 2.46 4.55
CA LEU A 33 2.02 1.55 3.48
C LEU A 33 3.32 2.03 2.85
N GLN A 34 3.47 3.33 2.56
CA GLN A 34 4.72 3.89 2.03
C GLN A 34 5.91 3.65 2.97
N GLN A 35 5.70 3.75 4.28
CA GLN A 35 6.74 3.42 5.27
C GLN A 35 7.09 1.93 5.23
N ALA A 36 6.09 1.05 5.12
CA ALA A 36 6.30 -0.39 5.01
C ALA A 36 6.95 -0.84 3.69
N LEU A 37 6.90 -0.02 2.64
CA LEU A 37 7.65 -0.26 1.40
C LEU A 37 9.16 -0.13 1.58
N SER A 38 9.63 0.50 2.66
CA SER A 38 11.07 0.57 2.94
C SER A 38 11.64 -0.85 3.14
N GLU A 39 12.65 -1.24 2.35
CA GLU A 39 13.27 -2.56 2.43
C GLU A 39 14.30 -2.69 3.57
N GLY A 40 14.19 -1.85 4.61
CA GLY A 40 15.11 -1.74 5.73
C GLY A 40 16.08 -0.54 5.63
N ASP A 41 17.13 -0.54 6.46
CA ASP A 41 18.06 0.60 6.52
C ASP A 41 18.81 0.81 5.19
N ALA A 42 18.98 2.08 4.84
CA ALA A 42 19.69 2.52 3.63
C ALA A 42 21.10 1.90 3.51
N VAL A 43 21.81 1.75 4.62
CA VAL A 43 23.17 1.17 4.65
C VAL A 43 23.19 -0.28 4.14
N TYR A 44 22.20 -1.09 4.54
CA TYR A 44 22.13 -2.49 4.13
C TYR A 44 21.63 -2.63 2.69
N THR A 45 20.65 -1.82 2.29
CA THR A 45 20.13 -1.82 0.92
C THR A 45 21.20 -1.38 -0.08
N GLU A 46 21.94 -0.31 0.21
CA GLU A 46 23.07 0.15 -0.63
C GLU A 46 24.16 -0.92 -0.74
N LYS A 47 24.58 -1.53 0.37
CA LYS A 47 25.56 -2.63 0.36
C LYS A 47 25.08 -3.81 -0.48
N HIS A 48 23.79 -4.15 -0.39
CA HIS A 48 23.17 -5.22 -1.17
C HIS A 48 23.23 -4.90 -2.67
N CYS A 49 22.88 -3.67 -3.06
CA CYS A 49 22.96 -3.18 -4.43
C CYS A 49 24.40 -3.11 -4.96
N GLN A 50 25.38 -2.70 -4.14
CA GLN A 50 26.81 -2.67 -4.50
C GLN A 50 27.37 -4.06 -4.85
N GLN A 51 26.76 -5.13 -4.33
CA GLN A 51 27.11 -6.51 -4.70
C GLN A 51 26.47 -6.97 -6.03
N GLY A 52 25.82 -6.06 -6.77
CA GLY A 52 25.13 -6.36 -8.01
C GLY A 52 23.83 -7.15 -7.83
N LYS A 53 23.28 -7.18 -6.60
CA LYS A 53 22.07 -7.93 -6.28
C LYS A 53 20.85 -7.02 -6.29
N LEU A 54 19.77 -7.52 -6.89
CA LEU A 54 18.47 -6.84 -6.91
C LEU A 54 17.77 -6.92 -5.55
N LEU A 55 17.12 -5.84 -5.15
CA LEU A 55 16.21 -5.77 -4.01
C LEU A 55 15.02 -6.73 -4.15
N ALA A 56 14.32 -7.00 -3.06
CA ALA A 56 13.23 -7.99 -3.07
C ALA A 56 12.09 -7.56 -3.99
N ARG A 57 11.67 -6.28 -3.91
CA ARG A 57 10.60 -5.76 -4.78
C ARG A 57 11.06 -5.59 -6.22
N GLU A 58 12.33 -5.28 -6.46
CA GLU A 58 12.90 -5.24 -7.81
C GLU A 58 12.85 -6.60 -8.50
N ARG A 59 13.12 -7.69 -7.75
CA ARG A 59 12.99 -9.06 -8.27
C ARG A 59 11.55 -9.38 -8.65
N ILE A 60 10.58 -9.01 -7.80
CA ILE A 60 9.16 -9.19 -8.09
C ILE A 60 8.76 -8.40 -9.34
N ALA A 61 9.14 -7.12 -9.43
CA ALA A 61 8.83 -6.27 -10.58
C ALA A 61 9.40 -6.79 -11.91
N LYS A 62 10.57 -7.44 -11.88
CA LYS A 62 11.15 -8.10 -13.06
C LYS A 62 10.54 -9.46 -13.39
N LEU A 63 9.95 -10.12 -12.40
CA LEU A 63 9.32 -11.44 -12.57
C LEU A 63 7.92 -11.32 -13.16
N LEU A 64 7.20 -10.24 -12.84
CA LEU A 64 5.85 -9.99 -13.33
C LEU A 64 5.85 -9.57 -14.80
N ASP A 65 4.81 -9.97 -15.52
CA ASP A 65 4.54 -9.44 -16.86
C ASP A 65 4.25 -7.94 -16.78
N PRO A 66 4.71 -7.14 -17.77
CA PRO A 66 4.38 -5.73 -17.85
C PRO A 66 2.87 -5.50 -17.79
N GLU A 67 2.44 -4.50 -17.03
CA GLU A 67 1.02 -4.13 -16.82
C GLU A 67 0.15 -5.19 -16.12
N SER A 68 0.72 -6.30 -15.64
CA SER A 68 -0.03 -7.27 -14.85
C SER A 68 -0.43 -6.65 -13.49
N PRO A 69 -1.70 -6.80 -13.06
CA PRO A 69 -2.08 -6.42 -11.71
C PRO A 69 -1.33 -7.27 -10.68
N PHE A 70 -0.92 -6.64 -9.58
CA PHE A 70 -0.26 -7.30 -8.45
C PHE A 70 -1.05 -7.02 -7.17
N LEU A 71 -1.42 -8.09 -6.46
CA LEU A 71 -2.07 -8.02 -5.16
C LEU A 71 -1.08 -8.41 -4.07
N GLU A 72 -0.56 -7.43 -3.34
CA GLU A 72 0.34 -7.66 -2.22
C GLU A 72 -0.40 -8.20 -1.00
N LEU A 73 0.17 -9.21 -0.33
CA LEU A 73 -0.41 -9.82 0.87
C LEU A 73 0.31 -9.32 2.11
N MET A 74 -0.49 -8.86 3.10
CA MET A 74 -0.01 -8.45 4.43
C MET A 74 1.14 -7.42 4.41
N PRO A 75 1.02 -6.29 3.69
CA PRO A 75 2.11 -5.30 3.57
C PRO A 75 2.49 -4.62 4.90
N LEU A 76 1.62 -4.69 5.92
CA LEU A 76 1.86 -4.09 7.24
C LEU A 76 2.38 -5.08 8.28
N ALA A 77 2.81 -6.28 7.86
CA ALA A 77 3.35 -7.27 8.79
C ALA A 77 4.58 -6.71 9.54
N GLY A 78 4.56 -6.83 10.88
CA GLY A 78 5.65 -6.35 11.74
C GLY A 78 5.62 -4.85 12.05
N LEU A 79 4.63 -4.09 11.57
CA LEU A 79 4.49 -2.66 11.89
C LEU A 79 4.43 -2.45 13.42
N GLY A 80 5.28 -1.55 13.94
CA GLY A 80 5.35 -1.22 15.36
C GLY A 80 6.09 -2.25 16.23
N GLN A 81 6.54 -3.37 15.65
CA GLN A 81 7.41 -4.32 16.35
C GLN A 81 8.87 -3.91 16.14
N LYS A 82 9.68 -4.02 17.20
CA LYS A 82 11.14 -3.90 17.05
C LYS A 82 11.64 -5.19 16.40
N GLY A 83 12.27 -5.06 15.24
CA GLY A 83 12.99 -6.17 14.63
C GLY A 83 14.01 -6.75 15.60
N VAL A 84 14.20 -8.07 15.56
CA VAL A 84 15.23 -8.78 16.32
C VAL A 84 16.60 -8.43 15.76
#